data_AF-V4HEF3-F1
#
_entry.id   AF-V4HEF3-F1
#
_cell.length_a   1.000
_cell.length_b   1.000
_cell.length_c   1.000
_cell.angle_alpha   90.00
_cell.angle_beta   90.00
_cell.angle_gamma   90.00
#
_symmetry.space_group_name_H-M   'P 1'
#
loop_
_entity.id
_entity.type
_entity.pdbx_description
1 polymer ?
#
loop_
_entity_poly.entity_id
_entity_poly.type
_entity_poly.pdbx_seq_one_letter_code
_entity_poly.pdbx_strand_id
1 'polypeptide(L)' 'MSAAVRTLLDAHDPDPRAAGAVLLGSSFALFAFLTSPDVGNPYYLFGVAVMAFAVLWAVAVLVADRRT' A
#
# COMPACT_ATOMS: atom_id res chain seq x y z
N MET A 1 15.08 -17.97 -8.60
CA MET A 1 14.61 -17.02 -7.55
C MET A 1 15.83 -16.58 -6.76
N SER A 2 16.15 -15.27 -6.75
CA SER A 2 17.36 -14.74 -6.12
C SER A 2 17.34 -14.93 -4.59
N ALA A 3 18.50 -15.10 -3.96
CA ALA A 3 18.64 -15.20 -2.51
C ALA A 3 18.02 -13.98 -1.79
N ALA A 4 18.14 -12.78 -2.38
CA ALA A 4 17.55 -11.55 -1.84
C ALA A 4 16.02 -11.61 -1.76
N VAL A 5 15.37 -12.26 -2.73
CA VAL A 5 13.90 -12.43 -2.74
C VAL A 5 13.47 -13.41 -1.64
N ARG A 6 14.23 -14.48 -1.40
CA ARG A 6 13.97 -15.40 -0.28
C ARG A 6 14.14 -14.72 1.07
N THR A 7 15.21 -13.96 1.27
CA THR A 7 15.43 -13.23 2.52
C THR A 7 14.33 -12.21 2.78
N LEU A 8 13.83 -11.53 1.73
CA LEU A 8 12.68 -10.64 1.85
C LEU A 8 11.40 -11.39 2.22
N LEU A 9 11.15 -12.57 1.65
CA LEU A 9 10.00 -13.39 2.02
C LEU A 9 10.10 -13.92 3.46
N ASP A 10 11.28 -14.39 3.89
CA ASP A 10 11.50 -14.91 5.24
C ASP A 10 11.42 -13.78 6.30
N ALA A 11 11.78 -12.55 5.92
CA ALA A 11 11.62 -11.37 6.79
C ALA A 11 10.22 -10.74 6.70
N HIS A 12 9.39 -11.15 5.74
CA HIS A 12 8.03 -10.63 5.59
C HIS A 12 7.12 -11.39 6.57
N ASP A 13 6.97 -10.84 7.77
CA ASP A 13 5.90 -11.22 8.69
C ASP A 13 4.70 -10.28 8.45
N PRO A 14 3.67 -10.71 7.69
CA PRO A 14 2.55 -9.85 7.35
C PRO A 14 1.67 -9.65 8.59
N ASP A 15 2.00 -8.68 9.45
CA ASP A 15 1.13 -8.30 10.57
C ASP A 15 -0.19 -7.70 10.02
N PRO A 16 -1.34 -8.37 10.22
CA PRO A 16 -2.63 -7.89 9.72
C PRO A 16 -3.03 -6.54 10.32
N ARG A 17 -2.56 -6.22 11.53
CA ARG A 17 -2.81 -4.92 12.18
C ARG A 17 -2.03 -3.81 11.48
N ALA A 18 -0.76 -4.07 11.14
CA ALA A 18 0.04 -3.15 10.35
C ALA A 18 -0.58 -2.93 8.97
N ALA A 19 -1.04 -4.00 8.30
CA ALA A 19 -1.75 -3.90 7.03
C ALA A 19 -3.04 -3.07 7.14
N GLY A 20 -3.80 -3.23 8.23
CA GLY A 20 -4.99 -2.40 8.51
C GLY A 20 -4.67 -0.92 8.71
N ALA A 21 -3.60 -0.60 9.44
CA ALA A 21 -3.14 0.77 9.64
C ALA A 21 -2.69 1.42 8.32
N VAL A 22 -1.93 0.69 7.51
CA VAL A 22 -1.52 1.13 6.16
C VAL A 22 -2.76 1.40 5.31
N LEU A 23 -3.73 0.48 5.29
CA LEU A 23 -4.95 0.64 4.50
C LEU A 23 -5.71 1.92 4.85
N LEU A 24 -5.89 2.21 6.14
CA LEU A 24 -6.57 3.43 6.59
C LEU A 24 -5.80 4.69 6.18
N GLY A 25 -4.49 4.73 6.44
CA GLY A 25 -3.65 5.88 6.13
C GLY A 25 -3.56 6.16 4.63
N SER A 26 -3.32 5.12 3.82
CA SER A 26 -3.24 5.26 2.37
C SER A 26 -4.58 5.60 1.73
N SER A 27 -5.69 5.09 2.27
CA SER A 27 -7.04 5.45 1.79
C SER A 27 -7.35 6.92 2.08
N PHE A 28 -7.03 7.40 3.28
CA PHE A 28 -7.18 8.81 3.63
C PHE A 28 -6.32 9.73 2.75
N ALA A 29 -5.04 9.38 2.56
CA ALA A 29 -4.14 10.14 1.70
C ALA A 29 -4.62 10.15 0.24
N LEU A 30 -5.06 8.99 -0.29
CA LEU A 30 -5.63 8.90 -1.63
C LEU A 30 -6.88 9.78 -1.77
N PHE A 31 -7.78 9.73 -0.78
CA PHE A 31 -8.96 10.59 -0.73
C PHE A 31 -8.59 12.08 -0.73
N ALA A 32 -7.59 12.49 0.05
CA ALA A 32 -7.11 13.86 0.08
C ALA A 32 -6.56 14.31 -1.28
N PHE A 33 -5.75 13.47 -1.95
CA PHE A 33 -5.27 13.76 -3.31
C PHE A 33 -6.43 13.92 -4.31
N LEU A 34 -7.40 13.00 -4.29
CA LEU A 34 -8.49 13.01 -5.26
C LEU A 34 -9.50 14.15 -5.04
N THR A 35 -9.66 14.61 -3.80
CA THR A 35 -10.57 15.72 -3.47
C THR A 35 -9.98 17.10 -3.71
N SER A 36 -8.64 17.22 -3.73
CA SER A 36 -7.93 18.46 -4.02
C SER A 36 -6.83 18.22 -5.07
N PRO A 37 -7.22 18.03 -6.35
CA PRO A 37 -6.28 17.71 -7.41
C PRO A 37 -5.32 18.87 -7.71
N ASP A 38 -4.02 18.62 -7.57
CA ASP A 38 -2.95 19.57 -7.92
C ASP A 38 -2.19 19.09 -9.15
N VAL A 39 -2.83 19.18 -10.31
CA VAL A 39 -2.26 18.75 -11.60
C VAL A 39 -1.07 19.60 -12.07
N GLY A 40 -0.81 20.75 -11.44
CA GLY A 40 0.38 21.56 -11.69
C GLY A 40 1.64 21.02 -11.01
N ASN A 41 1.47 20.16 -10.00
CA ASN A 41 2.57 19.53 -9.29
C ASN A 41 3.01 18.23 -10.00
N PRO A 42 4.28 18.12 -10.43
CA PRO A 42 4.77 16.93 -11.14
C PRO A 42 4.70 15.64 -10.30
N TYR A 43 4.62 15.76 -8.97
CA TYR A 43 4.54 14.63 -8.06
C TYR A 43 3.10 14.20 -7.74
N TYR A 44 2.09 14.93 -8.20
CA TYR A 44 0.69 14.63 -7.90
C TYR A 44 0.27 13.23 -8.38
N LEU A 45 0.49 12.94 -9.68
CA LEU A 45 0.14 11.64 -10.25
C LEU A 45 0.96 10.51 -9.62
N PHE A 46 2.22 10.78 -9.26
CA PHE A 46 3.06 9.83 -8.55
C PHE A 46 2.48 9.52 -7.16
N GLY A 47 2.11 10.54 -6.40
CA GLY A 47 1.47 10.38 -5.08
C GLY A 47 0.18 9.57 -5.17
N VAL A 48 -0.70 9.90 -6.13
CA VAL A 48 -1.93 9.14 -6.39
C VAL A 48 -1.63 7.67 -6.69
N ALA A 49 -0.67 7.39 -7.58
CA ALA A 49 -0.30 6.03 -7.96
C ALA A 49 0.26 5.22 -6.78
N VAL A 50 1.15 5.83 -5.97
CA VAL A 50 1.74 5.17 -4.80
C VAL A 50 0.67 4.88 -3.73
N MET A 51 -0.23 5.83 -3.46
CA MET A 51 -1.32 5.61 -2.49
C MET A 51 -2.30 4.54 -2.97
N ALA A 52 -2.66 4.53 -4.25
CA ALA A 52 -3.48 3.48 -4.84
C ALA A 52 -2.82 2.10 -4.73
N PHE A 53 -1.52 2.01 -5.04
CA PHE A 53 -0.75 0.78 -4.87
C PHE A 53 -0.73 0.31 -3.41
N ALA A 54 -0.49 1.22 -2.46
CA ALA A 54 -0.47 0.90 -1.03
C ALA A 54 -1.82 0.35 -0.53
N VAL A 55 -2.94 0.93 -0.99
CA VAL A 55 -4.28 0.41 -0.71
C VAL A 55 -4.45 -1.00 -1.25
N LEU A 56 -4.13 -1.23 -2.53
CA LEU A 56 -4.26 -2.55 -3.17
C LEU A 56 -3.39 -3.61 -2.47
N TRP A 57 -2.17 -3.25 -2.12
CA TRP A 57 -1.25 -4.13 -1.40
C TRP A 57 -1.78 -4.50 -0.02
N ALA A 58 -2.21 -3.52 0.77
CA ALA A 58 -2.76 -3.76 2.11
C ALA A 58 -4.02 -4.64 2.06
N VAL A 59 -4.91 -4.42 1.08
CA VAL A 59 -6.05 -5.31 0.83
C VAL A 59 -5.60 -6.72 0.48
N ALA A 60 -4.61 -6.88 -0.41
CA ALA A 60 -4.10 -8.19 -0.79
C ALA A 60 -3.54 -8.96 0.42
N VAL A 61 -2.76 -8.31 1.28
CA VAL A 61 -2.21 -8.90 2.52
C VAL A 61 -3.33 -9.33 3.46
N LEU A 62 -4.31 -8.45 3.73
CA LEU A 62 -5.45 -8.76 4.60
C LEU A 62 -6.32 -9.89 4.05
N VAL A 63 -6.51 -9.95 2.73
CA VAL A 63 -7.27 -11.02 2.08
C VAL A 63 -6.50 -12.35 2.11
N ALA A 64 -5.18 -12.31 1.96
CA ALA A 64 -4.33 -13.49 2.06
C ALA A 64 -4.34 -14.06 3.49
N ASP A 65 -4.18 -13.21 4.50
CA ASP A 65 -4.24 -13.59 5.92
C ASP A 65 -5.59 -14.22 6.30
N ARG A 66 -6.71 -13.66 5.81
CA ARG A 66 -8.05 -14.24 6.05
C ARG A 66 -8.33 -15.57 5.35
N ARG A 67 -7.47 -16.00 4.42
CA ARG A 67 -7.62 -17.26 3.66
C ARG A 67 -6.77 -18.40 4.22
N THR A 68 -5.88 -18.12 5.16
CA THR A 68 -5.08 -19.10 5.93
C THR A 68 -5.75 -19.45 7.24
#